data_AF-A0A3L7S142-F1
#
_entry.id   AF-A0A3L7S142-F1
#
_cell.length_a   1.000
_cell.length_b   1.000
_cell.length_c   1.000
_cell.angle_alpha   90.00
_cell.angle_beta   90.00
_cell.angle_gamma   90.00
#
_symmetry.space_group_name_H-M   'P 1'
#
loop_
_entity.id
_entity.type
_entity.pdbx_description
1 polymer ?
#
loop_
_entity_poly.entity_id
_entity_poly.type
_entity_poly.pdbx_seq_one_letter_code
_entity_poly.pdbx_strand_id
1 'polypeptide(L)'
;MSSFTPLSRRHLLRGAGAALSLPLLESMLPRSWGAPSTFEPQRLSETVQPRMVCCYVPNGVNILDWMPADSGDRYTLSPTLAALADHREQFTVVSGLGHPHSKGGHSGADTWLTGADLTARPGADYTNTMSIDQVVAATHGPHTRFPSLQLSDQSGTGAAGHSHTLSFDHAGTPLPAENSPRRMFDRLFVPETATDRAAALARLAERRSILDSLGSDARALSRRLGAT
;
A
#
# COMPACT_ATOMS: atom_id res chain seq x y z
N MET A 1 -52.03 -27.59 17.36
CA MET A 1 -52.13 -27.82 15.90
C MET A 1 -51.51 -26.61 15.22
N SER A 2 -50.32 -26.75 14.62
CA SER A 2 -49.65 -25.65 13.91
C SER A 2 -50.15 -25.63 12.47
N SER A 3 -50.80 -24.54 12.06
CA SER A 3 -51.25 -24.34 10.68
C SER A 3 -50.09 -23.86 9.82
N PHE A 4 -49.69 -24.68 8.84
CA PHE A 4 -48.77 -24.23 7.80
C PHE A 4 -49.52 -23.44 6.74
N THR A 5 -49.23 -22.15 6.62
CA THR A 5 -49.75 -21.31 5.53
C THR A 5 -49.00 -21.66 4.24
N PRO A 6 -49.67 -22.17 3.19
CA PRO A 6 -49.00 -22.54 1.95
C PRO A 6 -48.47 -21.31 1.22
N LEU A 7 -47.19 -21.34 0.83
CA LEU A 7 -46.58 -20.30 0.01
C LEU A 7 -47.28 -20.25 -1.36
N SER A 8 -47.80 -19.08 -1.73
CA SER A 8 -48.46 -18.92 -3.02
C SER A 8 -47.43 -18.92 -4.16
N ARG A 9 -47.77 -19.53 -5.31
CA ARG A 9 -46.95 -19.50 -6.54
C ARG A 9 -46.50 -18.08 -6.90
N ARG A 10 -47.34 -17.07 -6.65
CA ARG A 10 -47.03 -15.66 -6.89
C ARG A 10 -45.95 -15.14 -5.94
N HIS A 11 -45.93 -15.56 -4.66
CA HIS A 11 -44.85 -15.24 -3.74
C HIS A 11 -43.53 -15.90 -4.16
N LEU A 12 -43.58 -17.18 -4.56
CA LEU A 12 -42.42 -17.92 -5.06
C LEU A 12 -41.81 -17.24 -6.30
N LEU A 13 -42.66 -16.88 -7.29
CA LEU A 13 -42.20 -16.25 -8.53
C LEU A 13 -41.71 -14.81 -8.33
N ARG A 14 -42.28 -14.06 -7.37
CA ARG A 14 -41.76 -12.73 -6.98
C ARG A 14 -40.40 -12.82 -6.29
N GLY A 15 -40.19 -13.81 -5.42
CA GLY A 15 -38.90 -14.09 -4.79
C GLY A 15 -37.83 -14.54 -5.79
N ALA A 16 -38.20 -15.40 -6.75
CA ALA A 16 -37.31 -15.82 -7.82
C ALA A 16 -36.89 -14.66 -8.74
N GLY A 17 -37.78 -13.69 -9.01
CA GLY A 17 -37.44 -12.48 -9.75
C GLY A 17 -36.39 -11.61 -9.05
N ALA A 18 -36.44 -11.51 -7.72
CA ALA A 18 -35.42 -10.80 -6.94
C ALA A 18 -34.05 -11.51 -6.98
N ALA A 19 -34.05 -12.85 -6.97
CA ALA A 19 -32.84 -13.66 -7.10
C ALA A 19 -32.20 -13.58 -8.50
N LEU A 20 -33.01 -13.41 -9.56
CA LEU A 20 -32.51 -13.20 -10.92
C LEU A 20 -31.97 -11.78 -11.15
N SER A 21 -32.45 -10.79 -10.40
CA SER A 21 -31.94 -9.41 -10.44
C SER A 21 -30.71 -9.18 -9.57
N LEU A 22 -30.37 -10.13 -8.70
CA LEU A 22 -29.14 -10.08 -7.93
C LEU A 22 -27.98 -10.44 -8.87
N PRO A 23 -27.08 -9.49 -9.19
CA PRO A 23 -25.89 -9.83 -9.93
C PRO A 23 -25.15 -10.91 -9.14
N LEU A 24 -24.78 -12.00 -9.81
CA LEU A 24 -23.81 -12.94 -9.26
C LEU A 24 -22.58 -12.12 -8.88
N LEU A 25 -22.31 -12.00 -7.59
CA LEU A 25 -21.06 -11.41 -7.11
C LEU A 25 -19.95 -12.24 -7.75
N GLU A 26 -18.98 -11.60 -8.40
CA GLU A 26 -17.88 -12.34 -9.05
C GLU A 26 -17.11 -13.24 -8.07
N SER A 27 -17.20 -12.96 -6.76
CA SER A 27 -16.68 -13.83 -5.70
C SER A 27 -17.38 -15.20 -5.58
N MET A 28 -18.57 -15.36 -6.17
CA MET A 28 -19.37 -16.59 -6.18
C MET A 28 -19.20 -17.40 -7.47
N LEU A 29 -18.51 -16.86 -8.48
CA LEU A 29 -18.17 -17.59 -9.68
C LEU A 29 -16.93 -18.47 -9.42
N PRO A 30 -16.93 -19.73 -9.89
CA PRO A 30 -15.72 -20.53 -9.90
C PRO A 30 -14.61 -19.78 -10.64
N ARG A 31 -13.42 -19.66 -10.04
CA ARG A 31 -12.24 -19.00 -10.66
C ARG A 31 -11.91 -19.55 -12.06
N SER A 32 -12.39 -20.75 -12.40
CA SER A 32 -12.26 -21.40 -13.70
C SER A 32 -13.16 -20.86 -14.81
N TRP A 33 -14.12 -19.98 -14.53
CA TRP A 33 -15.01 -19.37 -15.54
C TRP A 33 -14.57 -17.97 -15.98
N GLY A 34 -13.54 -17.39 -15.35
CA GLY A 34 -12.89 -16.19 -15.87
C GLY A 34 -12.08 -16.54 -17.13
N ALA A 35 -12.05 -15.63 -18.12
CA ALA A 35 -11.12 -15.75 -19.22
C ALA A 35 -9.68 -15.88 -18.67
N PRO A 36 -8.86 -16.81 -19.21
CA PRO A 36 -7.49 -16.94 -18.77
C PRO A 36 -6.78 -15.60 -18.90
N SER A 37 -6.05 -15.21 -17.85
CA SER A 37 -5.30 -13.96 -17.85
C SER A 37 -4.34 -13.95 -19.05
N THR A 38 -4.51 -13.00 -19.95
CA THR A 38 -3.56 -12.73 -21.05
C THR A 38 -2.37 -11.87 -20.58
N PHE A 39 -2.25 -11.67 -19.27
CA PHE A 39 -1.13 -10.96 -18.68
C PHE A 39 0.14 -11.80 -18.84
N GLU A 40 0.99 -11.41 -19.79
CA GLU A 40 2.37 -11.87 -19.87
C GLU A 40 3.18 -11.17 -18.76
N PRO A 41 3.65 -11.91 -17.73
CA PRO A 41 4.48 -11.31 -16.71
C PRO A 41 5.75 -10.75 -17.33
N GLN A 42 6.20 -9.59 -16.85
CA GLN A 42 7.45 -8.99 -17.30
C GLN A 42 8.59 -10.01 -17.12
N ARG A 43 9.48 -10.09 -18.12
CA ARG A 43 10.64 -11.00 -18.08
C ARG A 43 11.37 -10.77 -16.76
N LEU A 44 11.51 -11.84 -15.97
CA LEU A 44 12.25 -11.79 -14.72
C LEU A 44 13.67 -11.29 -14.99
N SER A 45 14.22 -10.53 -14.05
CA SER A 45 15.64 -10.14 -14.11
C SER A 45 16.50 -11.40 -14.24
N GLU A 46 17.47 -11.37 -15.15
CA GLU A 46 18.40 -12.48 -15.37
C GLU A 46 19.23 -12.81 -14.12
N THR A 47 19.37 -11.83 -13.22
CA THR A 47 20.06 -11.94 -11.94
C THR A 47 19.14 -11.55 -10.78
N VAL A 48 19.27 -12.28 -9.66
CA VAL A 48 18.60 -11.93 -8.42
C VAL A 48 19.24 -10.65 -7.88
N GLN A 49 18.46 -9.59 -7.80
CA GLN A 49 18.88 -8.31 -7.23
C GLN A 49 18.39 -8.18 -5.80
N PRO A 50 19.25 -7.83 -4.83
CA PRO A 50 18.80 -7.59 -3.46
C PRO A 50 17.80 -6.44 -3.42
N ARG A 51 16.83 -6.55 -2.50
CA ARG A 51 15.79 -5.53 -2.30
C ARG A 51 15.89 -5.01 -0.87
N MET A 52 15.86 -3.69 -0.73
CA MET A 52 15.79 -3.02 0.56
C MET A 52 14.44 -2.32 0.70
N VAL A 53 13.85 -2.43 1.89
CA VAL A 53 12.64 -1.69 2.27
C VAL A 53 12.93 -0.97 3.58
N CYS A 54 12.73 0.35 3.57
CA CYS A 54 12.80 1.18 4.77
C CYS A 54 11.39 1.52 5.22
N CYS A 55 10.97 0.98 6.37
CA CYS A 55 9.66 1.26 6.96
C CYS A 55 9.82 2.18 8.17
N TYR A 56 9.22 3.36 8.10
CA TYR A 56 9.20 4.31 9.21
C TYR A 56 7.84 4.29 9.89
N VAL A 57 7.82 4.27 11.23
CA VAL A 57 6.60 4.34 12.03
C VAL A 57 6.53 5.73 12.69
N PRO A 58 5.71 6.66 12.18
CA PRO A 58 5.60 8.00 12.76
C PRO A 58 5.07 7.92 14.19
N ASN A 59 5.46 8.88 15.04
CA ASN A 59 5.23 8.87 16.49
C ASN A 59 5.87 7.71 17.28
N GLY A 60 6.46 6.74 16.59
CA GLY A 60 7.11 5.59 17.21
C GLY A 60 6.13 4.52 17.68
N VAL A 61 6.62 3.72 18.64
CA VAL A 61 5.94 2.57 19.23
C VAL A 61 6.10 2.65 20.74
N ASN A 62 5.38 1.81 21.50
CA ASN A 62 5.67 1.67 22.93
C ASN A 62 7.07 1.06 23.09
N ILE A 63 8.09 1.90 23.31
CA ILE A 63 9.49 1.48 23.31
C ILE A 63 9.79 0.46 24.43
N LEU A 64 9.06 0.52 25.54
CA LEU A 64 9.21 -0.40 26.67
C LEU A 64 8.80 -1.83 26.31
N ASP A 65 7.80 -1.99 25.43
CA ASP A 65 7.32 -3.29 24.97
C ASP A 65 7.95 -3.72 23.63
N TRP A 66 8.59 -2.79 22.91
CA TRP A 66 9.20 -3.02 21.62
C TRP A 66 10.68 -3.43 21.70
N MET A 67 11.44 -2.87 22.64
CA MET A 67 12.87 -3.16 22.76
C MET A 67 13.12 -4.42 23.61
N PRO A 68 13.95 -5.37 23.13
CA PRO A 68 14.47 -6.44 23.96
C PRO A 68 15.19 -5.89 25.20
N ALA A 69 15.04 -6.57 26.35
CA ALA A 69 15.68 -6.18 27.60
C ALA A 69 17.16 -6.63 27.67
N ASP A 70 17.48 -7.71 26.98
CA ASP A 70 18.79 -8.35 26.88
C ASP A 70 19.36 -8.24 25.45
N SER A 71 20.67 -8.51 25.32
CA SER A 71 21.43 -8.38 24.08
C SER A 71 22.14 -9.68 23.71
N GLY A 72 22.70 -9.75 22.51
CA GLY A 72 23.38 -10.94 21.97
C GLY A 72 22.62 -11.58 20.81
N ASP A 73 23.11 -12.70 20.31
CA ASP A 73 22.48 -13.47 19.22
C ASP A 73 21.10 -14.02 19.61
N ARG A 74 20.94 -14.40 20.88
CA ARG A 74 19.75 -15.03 21.45
C ARG A 74 19.03 -14.16 22.48
N TYR A 75 18.96 -12.84 22.24
CA TYR A 75 18.16 -11.94 23.08
C TYR A 75 16.71 -12.42 23.22
N THR A 76 16.02 -12.09 24.29
CA THR A 76 14.63 -12.46 24.52
C THR A 76 13.71 -11.55 23.70
N LEU A 77 12.75 -12.13 22.98
CA LEU A 77 11.79 -11.32 22.23
C LEU A 77 10.93 -10.51 23.21
N SER A 78 10.77 -9.22 22.93
CA SER A 78 9.89 -8.35 23.69
C SER A 78 8.41 -8.69 23.40
N PRO A 79 7.46 -8.23 24.25
CA PRO A 79 6.04 -8.50 24.03
C PRO A 79 5.53 -8.12 22.64
N THR A 80 5.96 -6.98 22.08
CA THR A 80 5.55 -6.59 20.72
C THR A 80 6.15 -7.49 19.64
N LEU A 81 7.36 -8.00 19.84
CA LEU A 81 8.06 -8.87 18.89
C LEU A 81 7.66 -10.35 19.02
N ALA A 82 6.88 -10.73 20.04
CA ALA A 82 6.40 -12.10 20.23
C ALA A 82 5.61 -12.62 19.02
N ALA A 83 4.91 -11.75 18.29
CA ALA A 83 4.21 -12.09 17.06
C ALA A 83 5.14 -12.58 15.93
N LEU A 84 6.46 -12.33 16.04
CA LEU A 84 7.47 -12.75 15.06
C LEU A 84 8.29 -13.97 15.54
N ALA A 85 7.84 -14.67 16.59
CA ALA A 85 8.58 -15.79 17.18
C ALA A 85 8.94 -16.89 16.16
N ASP A 86 8.01 -17.22 15.25
CA ASP A 86 8.21 -18.23 14.20
C ASP A 86 9.27 -17.82 13.16
N HIS A 87 9.66 -16.54 13.14
CA HIS A 87 10.65 -15.97 12.23
C HIS A 87 11.95 -15.59 12.92
N ARG A 88 12.22 -16.13 14.11
CA ARG A 88 13.34 -15.67 14.95
C ARG A 88 14.70 -15.66 14.25
N GLU A 89 14.96 -16.64 13.39
CA GLU A 89 16.23 -16.74 12.66
C GLU A 89 16.33 -15.82 11.44
N GLN A 90 15.27 -15.06 11.13
CA GLN A 90 15.14 -14.24 9.91
C GLN A 90 15.27 -12.74 10.18
N PHE A 91 15.43 -12.30 11.44
CA PHE A 91 15.61 -10.90 11.77
C PHE A 91 16.56 -10.69 12.95
N THR A 92 17.05 -9.47 13.09
CA THR A 92 17.84 -9.02 14.22
C THR A 92 17.39 -7.63 14.61
N VAL A 93 17.16 -7.42 15.90
CA VAL A 93 16.91 -6.08 16.44
C VAL A 93 18.26 -5.44 16.75
N VAL A 94 18.53 -4.30 16.12
CA VAL A 94 19.70 -3.49 16.39
C VAL A 94 19.27 -2.30 17.25
N SER A 95 19.86 -2.16 18.43
CA SER A 95 19.60 -1.08 19.37
C SER A 95 20.82 -0.16 19.54
N GLY A 96 20.66 0.95 20.24
CA GLY A 96 21.74 1.94 20.43
C GLY A 96 22.03 2.80 19.20
N LEU A 97 21.21 2.69 18.15
CA LEU A 97 21.27 3.55 16.97
C LEU A 97 20.39 4.77 17.19
N GLY A 98 20.99 5.95 17.18
CA GLY A 98 20.29 7.22 17.28
C GLY A 98 21.13 8.34 16.70
N HIS A 99 20.49 9.27 15.98
CA HIS A 99 21.19 10.41 15.40
C HIS A 99 21.50 11.43 16.49
N PRO A 100 22.79 11.79 16.73
CA PRO A 100 23.17 12.69 17.83
C PRO A 100 22.51 14.07 17.77
N HIS A 101 22.22 14.56 16.56
CA HIS A 101 21.63 15.86 16.29
C HIS A 101 20.13 15.81 15.97
N SER A 102 19.50 14.63 16.01
CA SER A 102 18.06 14.47 15.76
C SER A 102 17.36 14.05 17.06
N LYS A 103 17.46 14.90 18.09
CA LYS A 103 16.90 14.63 19.42
C LYS A 103 15.49 15.23 19.56
N GLY A 104 14.51 14.37 19.84
CA GLY A 104 13.12 14.78 20.05
C GLY A 104 12.36 15.02 18.75
N GLY A 105 11.03 15.17 18.85
CA GLY A 105 10.14 15.41 17.71
C GLY A 105 9.29 14.19 17.34
N HIS A 106 8.02 14.45 17.05
CA HIS A 106 7.07 13.44 16.54
C HIS A 106 7.20 13.23 15.01
N SER A 107 7.90 14.14 14.35
CA SER A 107 8.20 14.13 12.92
C SER A 107 9.70 13.92 12.70
N GLY A 108 10.08 12.70 12.34
CA GLY A 108 11.47 12.31 12.06
C GLY A 108 11.67 11.63 10.70
N ALA A 109 10.67 11.71 9.82
CA ALA A 109 10.69 11.06 8.51
C ALA A 109 11.85 11.57 7.62
N ASP A 110 12.13 12.87 7.68
CA ASP A 110 13.25 13.50 6.96
C ASP A 110 14.62 13.21 7.56
N THR A 111 14.70 12.91 8.85
CA THR A 111 15.99 12.74 9.57
C THR A 111 16.43 11.29 9.68
N TRP A 112 15.50 10.33 9.70
CA TRP A 112 15.82 8.93 9.98
C TRP A 112 16.87 8.34 9.03
N LEU A 113 16.75 8.57 7.72
CA LEU A 113 17.68 8.03 6.72
C LEU A 113 18.81 9.00 6.33
N THR A 114 18.79 10.24 6.83
CA THR A 114 19.75 11.30 6.44
C THR A 114 20.65 11.77 7.58
N GLY A 115 20.22 11.59 8.83
CA GLY A 115 20.92 12.13 10.01
C GLY A 115 20.85 13.65 10.13
N ALA A 116 19.89 14.30 9.47
CA ALA A 116 19.76 15.76 9.49
C ALA A 116 19.60 16.33 10.90
N ASP A 117 20.15 17.53 11.10
CA ASP A 117 20.18 18.21 12.39
C ASP A 117 18.83 18.86 12.70
N LEU A 118 18.10 18.33 13.67
CA LEU A 118 16.81 18.88 14.11
C LEU A 118 16.97 20.13 14.98
N THR A 119 18.19 20.46 15.42
CA THR A 119 18.45 21.72 16.12
C THR A 119 18.53 22.91 15.15
N ALA A 120 18.76 22.64 13.85
CA ALA A 120 18.73 23.63 12.79
C ALA A 120 17.31 24.10 12.47
N ARG A 121 17.20 25.29 11.88
CA ARG A 121 15.94 25.98 11.58
C ARG A 121 15.54 25.78 10.11
N PRO A 122 14.33 25.27 9.84
CA PRO A 122 13.75 25.25 8.50
C PRO A 122 13.82 26.62 7.82
N GLY A 123 14.31 26.65 6.57
CA GLY A 123 14.44 27.87 5.78
C GLY A 123 15.66 28.73 6.10
N ALA A 124 16.52 28.33 7.03
CA ALA A 124 17.79 28.97 7.31
C ALA A 124 18.97 28.00 7.13
N ASP A 125 19.14 27.08 8.06
CA ASP A 125 20.29 26.17 8.15
C ASP A 125 19.90 24.68 8.20
N TYR A 126 18.60 24.37 8.24
CA TYR A 126 18.13 22.99 8.13
C TYR A 126 18.36 22.44 6.72
N THR A 127 19.16 21.38 6.63
CA THR A 127 19.48 20.71 5.37
C THR A 127 19.55 19.20 5.59
N ASN A 128 19.14 18.47 4.55
CA ASN A 128 19.32 17.03 4.48
C ASN A 128 20.52 16.69 3.60
N THR A 129 20.98 15.45 3.72
CA THR A 129 22.01 14.85 2.85
C THR A 129 21.39 13.69 2.09
N MET A 130 22.20 13.02 1.26
CA MET A 130 21.76 11.78 0.62
C MET A 130 21.30 10.77 1.67
N SER A 131 20.06 10.31 1.52
CA SER A 131 19.49 9.26 2.34
C SER A 131 20.10 7.88 2.05
N ILE A 132 20.15 7.00 3.07
CA ILE A 132 20.70 5.65 2.94
C ILE A 132 20.03 4.83 1.82
N ASP A 133 18.72 4.96 1.64
CA ASP A 133 18.01 4.27 0.55
C ASP A 133 18.44 4.75 -0.83
N GLN A 134 18.79 6.03 -0.97
CA GLN A 134 19.35 6.54 -2.23
C GLN A 134 20.81 6.13 -2.44
N VAL A 135 21.59 5.91 -1.39
CA VAL A 135 22.92 5.27 -1.50
C VAL A 135 22.79 3.85 -2.07
N VAL A 136 21.85 3.07 -1.56
CA VAL A 136 21.56 1.71 -2.05
C VAL A 136 21.02 1.75 -3.48
N ALA A 137 20.10 2.68 -3.78
CA ALA A 137 19.55 2.87 -5.11
C ALA A 137 20.61 3.24 -6.15
N ALA A 138 21.62 4.04 -5.79
CA ALA A 138 22.73 4.37 -6.69
C ALA A 138 23.55 3.13 -7.09
N THR A 139 23.66 2.14 -6.19
CA THR A 139 24.45 0.93 -6.41
C THR A 139 23.66 -0.14 -7.16
N HIS A 140 22.43 -0.43 -6.73
CA HIS A 140 21.62 -1.54 -7.28
C HIS A 140 20.62 -1.10 -8.34
N GLY A 141 20.29 0.20 -8.38
CA GLY A 141 19.31 0.77 -9.29
C GLY A 141 19.57 0.48 -10.77
N PRO A 142 20.81 0.55 -11.28
CA PRO A 142 21.13 0.22 -12.68
C PRO A 142 20.73 -1.20 -13.12
N HIS A 143 20.54 -2.11 -12.16
CA HIS A 143 20.15 -3.50 -12.42
C HIS A 143 18.66 -3.77 -12.20
N THR A 144 17.86 -2.73 -11.95
CA THR A 144 16.43 -2.84 -11.65
C THR A 144 15.63 -1.89 -12.54
N ARG A 145 14.39 -2.26 -12.88
CA ARG A 145 13.49 -1.38 -13.64
C ARG A 145 13.25 -0.04 -12.94
N PHE A 146 13.09 -0.07 -11.62
CA PHE A 146 12.92 1.11 -10.78
C PHE A 146 14.03 1.16 -9.74
N PRO A 147 14.90 2.19 -9.78
CA PRO A 147 16.04 2.28 -8.87
C PRO A 147 15.60 2.49 -7.42
N SER A 148 14.49 3.20 -7.22
CA SER A 148 13.85 3.40 -5.92
C SER A 148 12.36 3.68 -6.09
N LEU A 149 11.57 3.43 -5.04
CA LEU A 149 10.14 3.70 -4.98
C LEU A 149 9.82 4.36 -3.65
N GLN A 150 9.42 5.62 -3.69
CA GLN A 150 9.03 6.40 -2.52
C GLN A 150 7.55 6.17 -2.23
N LEU A 151 7.25 5.61 -1.07
CA LEU A 151 5.89 5.30 -0.62
C LEU A 151 5.61 5.97 0.71
N SER A 152 4.40 6.50 0.85
CA SER A 152 3.94 7.16 2.07
C SER A 152 2.42 7.18 2.14
N ASP A 153 1.86 7.53 3.29
CA ASP A 153 0.43 7.80 3.44
C ASP A 153 0.01 9.13 2.79
N GLN A 154 0.96 10.05 2.61
CA GLN A 154 0.77 11.33 1.94
C GLN A 154 1.63 11.46 0.68
N SER A 155 1.08 12.09 -0.37
CA SER A 155 1.84 12.31 -1.61
C SER A 155 2.75 13.53 -1.54
N GLY A 156 3.79 13.53 -2.38
CA GLY A 156 4.72 14.66 -2.51
C GLY A 156 5.84 14.60 -1.47
N THR A 157 6.50 15.73 -1.23
CA THR A 157 7.68 15.81 -0.36
C THR A 157 7.34 16.20 1.07
N GLY A 158 6.22 16.89 1.29
CA GLY A 158 5.97 17.60 2.55
C GLY A 158 6.91 18.80 2.72
N ALA A 159 7.14 19.19 3.97
CA ALA A 159 8.04 20.28 4.34
C ALA A 159 9.06 19.79 5.39
N ALA A 160 10.14 20.55 5.60
CA ALA A 160 11.11 20.26 6.67
C ALA A 160 10.40 20.17 8.04
N GLY A 161 10.71 19.11 8.80
CA GLY A 161 10.05 18.75 10.05
C GLY A 161 8.63 18.18 9.89
N HIS A 162 8.12 18.06 8.66
CA HIS A 162 6.80 17.50 8.32
C HIS A 162 6.91 16.80 6.95
N SER A 163 7.97 16.01 6.78
CA SER A 163 8.25 15.35 5.51
C SER A 163 7.26 14.23 5.25
N HIS A 164 6.78 14.15 4.01
CA HIS A 164 5.95 13.03 3.54
C HIS A 164 6.82 11.92 2.94
N THR A 165 8.14 12.11 2.85
CA THR A 165 9.09 11.18 2.26
C THR A 165 10.24 10.87 3.21
N LEU A 166 10.84 9.69 3.03
CA LEU A 166 12.08 9.29 3.71
C LEU A 166 13.31 9.52 2.84
N SER A 167 13.10 9.73 1.53
CA SER A 167 14.14 9.64 0.53
C SER A 167 14.61 11.02 0.08
N PHE A 168 15.92 11.21 0.11
CA PHE A 168 16.63 12.43 -0.27
C PHE A 168 17.76 12.08 -1.23
N ASP A 169 17.84 12.80 -2.35
CA ASP A 169 18.80 12.56 -3.42
C ASP A 169 20.24 12.96 -3.04
N HIS A 170 21.18 12.87 -3.99
CA HIS A 170 22.59 13.23 -3.75
C HIS A 170 22.79 14.66 -3.25
N ALA A 171 21.90 15.58 -3.61
CA ALA A 171 21.96 16.98 -3.18
C ALA A 171 21.20 17.22 -1.86
N GLY A 172 20.63 16.19 -1.24
CA GLY A 172 19.77 16.35 -0.08
C GLY A 172 18.39 16.91 -0.41
N THR A 173 17.95 16.81 -1.67
CA THR A 173 16.63 17.26 -2.10
C THR A 173 15.61 16.14 -1.87
N PRO A 174 14.44 16.42 -1.24
CA PRO A 174 13.44 15.41 -0.98
C PRO A 174 12.83 14.86 -2.28
N LEU A 175 12.71 13.54 -2.37
CA LEU A 175 12.07 12.85 -3.48
C LEU A 175 10.57 12.65 -3.18
N PRO A 176 9.65 12.99 -4.10
CA PRO A 176 8.22 12.95 -3.82
C PRO A 176 7.71 11.51 -3.61
N ALA A 177 6.97 11.30 -2.53
CA ALA A 177 6.34 10.03 -2.21
C ALA A 177 5.01 9.83 -2.96
N GLU A 178 4.69 8.57 -3.22
CA GLU A 178 3.45 8.10 -3.82
C GLU A 178 2.57 7.46 -2.74
N ASN A 179 1.30 7.86 -2.66
CA ASN A 179 0.33 7.37 -1.68
C ASN A 179 -0.89 6.65 -2.27
N SER A 180 -0.99 6.58 -3.59
CA SER A 180 -2.07 5.90 -4.30
C SER A 180 -1.64 4.48 -4.64
N PRO A 181 -2.23 3.44 -4.01
CA PRO A 181 -1.97 2.06 -4.38
C PRO A 181 -2.28 1.78 -5.84
N ARG A 182 -3.29 2.47 -6.41
CA ARG A 182 -3.66 2.34 -7.81
C ARG A 182 -2.56 2.86 -8.74
N ARG A 183 -2.06 4.08 -8.51
CA ARG A 183 -0.98 4.64 -9.33
C ARG A 183 0.29 3.82 -9.21
N MET A 184 0.61 3.34 -8.01
CA MET A 184 1.77 2.46 -7.80
C MET A 184 1.60 1.12 -8.51
N PHE A 185 0.43 0.50 -8.43
CA PHE A 185 0.14 -0.74 -9.16
C PHE A 185 0.26 -0.52 -10.68
N ASP A 186 -0.34 0.56 -11.20
CA ASP A 186 -0.25 0.87 -12.61
C ASP A 186 1.21 1.09 -13.04
N ARG A 187 2.00 1.82 -12.25
CA ARG A 187 3.44 2.02 -12.49
C ARG A 187 4.23 0.69 -12.51
N LEU A 188 3.96 -0.20 -11.56
CA LEU A 188 4.68 -1.47 -11.42
C LEU A 188 4.28 -2.48 -12.50
N PHE A 189 2.99 -2.62 -12.79
CA PHE A 189 2.46 -3.77 -13.51
C PHE A 189 1.84 -3.44 -14.85
N VAL A 190 1.39 -2.21 -15.09
CA VAL A 190 0.88 -1.82 -16.41
C VAL A 190 2.09 -1.51 -17.31
N PRO A 191 2.25 -2.21 -18.44
CA PRO A 191 3.37 -1.93 -19.33
C PRO A 191 3.22 -0.54 -19.97
N GLU A 192 4.35 0.11 -20.25
CA GLU A 192 4.40 1.54 -20.61
C GLU A 192 3.98 1.83 -22.07
N THR A 193 3.57 0.82 -22.84
CA THR A 193 3.28 0.99 -24.27
C THR A 193 1.97 1.75 -24.50
N ALA A 194 1.89 2.47 -25.63
CA ALA A 194 0.70 3.23 -26.01
C ALA A 194 -0.58 2.35 -26.07
N THR A 195 -0.41 1.09 -26.48
CA THR A 195 -1.45 0.06 -26.56
C THR A 195 -2.00 -0.31 -25.18
N ASP A 196 -1.13 -0.41 -24.18
CA ASP A 196 -1.50 -0.78 -22.81
C ASP A 196 -2.24 0.35 -22.07
N ARG A 197 -1.86 1.61 -22.32
CA ARG A 197 -2.62 2.77 -21.84
C ARG A 197 -4.04 2.79 -22.40
N ALA A 198 -4.21 2.50 -23.70
CA ALA A 198 -5.53 2.44 -24.31
C ALA A 198 -6.38 1.30 -23.70
N ALA A 199 -5.78 0.13 -23.47
CA ALA A 199 -6.46 -0.99 -22.82
C ALA A 199 -6.83 -0.71 -21.35
N ALA A 200 -5.98 0.01 -20.60
CA ALA A 200 -6.27 0.42 -19.23
C ALA A 200 -7.43 1.44 -19.16
N LEU A 201 -7.43 2.43 -20.06
CA LEU A 201 -8.51 3.40 -20.20
C LEU A 201 -9.83 2.74 -20.62
N ALA A 202 -9.79 1.76 -21.53
CA ALA A 202 -10.97 0.99 -21.92
C ALA A 202 -11.59 0.23 -20.74
N ARG A 203 -10.76 -0.44 -19.92
CA ARG A 203 -11.24 -1.14 -18.71
C ARG A 203 -11.82 -0.19 -17.67
N LEU A 204 -11.27 1.02 -17.52
CA LEU A 204 -11.82 2.06 -16.64
C LEU A 204 -13.18 2.57 -17.13
N ALA A 205 -13.33 2.78 -18.44
CA ALA A 205 -14.59 3.19 -19.05
C ALA A 205 -15.67 2.11 -18.90
N GLU A 206 -15.31 0.84 -19.09
CA GLU A 206 -16.21 -0.31 -18.90
C GLU A 206 -16.68 -0.41 -17.45
N ARG A 207 -15.77 -0.36 -16.46
CA ARG A 207 -16.12 -0.40 -15.04
C ARG A 207 -17.04 0.76 -14.62
N ARG A 208 -16.81 1.95 -15.15
CA ARG A 208 -17.68 3.12 -14.91
C ARG A 208 -19.07 2.90 -15.49
N SER A 209 -19.16 2.39 -16.71
CA SER A 209 -20.44 2.06 -17.34
C SER A 209 -21.23 1.02 -16.54
N ILE A 210 -20.56 -0.01 -16.02
CA ILE A 210 -21.20 -1.04 -15.18
C ILE A 210 -21.74 -0.43 -13.89
N LEU A 211 -20.96 0.40 -13.20
CA LEU A 211 -21.40 1.08 -11.98
C LEU A 211 -22.55 2.07 -12.22
N ASP A 212 -22.52 2.78 -13.34
CA ASP A 212 -23.59 3.71 -13.73
C ASP A 212 -24.90 2.95 -14.04
N SER A 213 -24.81 1.80 -14.73
CA SER A 213 -25.96 0.90 -14.96
C SER A 213 -26.52 0.31 -13.67
N LEU A 214 -25.65 -0.16 -12.76
CA LEU A 214 -26.08 -0.64 -11.44
C LEU A 214 -26.73 0.48 -10.61
N GLY A 215 -26.19 1.70 -10.69
CA GLY A 215 -26.75 2.88 -10.04
C GLY A 215 -28.11 3.30 -10.62
N SER A 216 -28.34 3.13 -11.93
CA SER A 216 -29.66 3.37 -12.52
C SER A 216 -30.68 2.31 -12.13
N ASP A 217 -30.27 1.04 -12.07
CA ASP A 217 -31.13 -0.09 -11.73
C ASP A 217 -31.52 -0.06 -10.24
N ALA A 218 -30.58 0.25 -9.36
CA ALA A 218 -30.85 0.46 -7.94
C ALA A 218 -31.85 1.61 -7.70
N ARG A 219 -31.71 2.73 -8.43
CA ARG A 219 -32.67 3.86 -8.36
C ARG A 219 -34.04 3.49 -8.93
N ALA A 220 -34.10 2.71 -10.00
CA ALA A 220 -35.34 2.23 -10.57
C ALA A 220 -36.08 1.27 -9.63
N LEU A 221 -35.34 0.40 -8.93
CA LEU A 221 -35.88 -0.51 -7.93
C LEU A 221 -36.38 0.25 -6.69
N SER A 222 -35.61 1.22 -6.19
CA SER A 222 -36.00 2.08 -5.06
C SER A 222 -37.31 2.83 -5.33
N ARG A 223 -37.50 3.37 -6.55
CA ARG A 223 -38.76 4.03 -6.94
C ARG A 223 -39.97 3.10 -6.94
N ARG A 224 -39.78 1.79 -7.12
CA ARG A 224 -40.86 0.79 -7.15
C ARG A 224 -41.15 0.20 -5.76
N LEU A 225 -40.21 0.29 -4.82
CA LEU A 225 -40.34 -0.24 -3.46
C LEU A 225 -41.07 0.69 -2.48
N GLY A 226 -41.40 1.92 -2.86
CA GLY A 226 -42.20 2.87 -2.08
C GLY A 226 -43.61 3.13 -2.60
N ALA A 227 -44.05 2.40 -3.62
CA ALA A 227 -45.38 2.51 -4.21
C ALA A 227 -46.29 1.36 -3.73
N THR A 228 -46.52 1.29 -2.42
CA THR A 228 -47.58 0.50 -1.79
C THR A 228 -48.05 1.19 -0.53
#